data_AF-A0A5C9E8C8-F1
#
_entry.id   AF-A0A5C9E8C8-F1
#
_cell.length_a   1.000
_cell.length_b   1.000
_cell.length_c   1.000
_cell.angle_alpha   90.00
_cell.angle_beta   90.00
_cell.angle_gamma   90.00
#
_symmetry.space_group_name_H-M   'P 1'
#
loop_
_entity.id
_entity.type
_entity.pdbx_description
1 polymer ?
#
loop_
_entity_poly.entity_id
_entity_poly.type
_entity_poly.pdbx_seq_one_letter_code
_entity_poly.pdbx_strand_id
1 'polypeptide(L)'
;MWQKVKEDPISVSASEKLDIVMELDEAQKVDDKVVNTNSVYSDGKRVYHLVNTLGTRLAWDEIRTILMVQPVVRDESTVQYDYAIRSGSKGYELVREIDPVDFAGTCAHSALKLLEAEKPPSGKLKVIMDGDVAGLIAHEVCGHASEADEVVKERSFLTGMVGKKIASDMVTMIDDGTLEGPQGRIPFDSEG
;
A
#
# COMPACT_ATOMS: atom_id res chain seq x y z
N MET A 1 -2.81 2.45 24.91
CA MET A 1 -2.80 2.74 23.47
C MET A 1 -1.41 3.27 23.16
N TRP A 2 -0.56 2.42 22.61
CA TRP A 2 0.81 2.75 22.24
C TRP A 2 0.82 3.61 20.97
N GLN A 3 0.12 3.17 19.93
CA GLN A 3 -0.13 4.00 18.77
C GLN A 3 -1.11 5.11 19.12
N LYS A 4 -0.75 6.35 18.77
CA LYS A 4 -1.65 7.50 18.88
C LYS A 4 -2.31 7.73 17.53
N VAL A 5 -3.63 7.80 17.54
CA VAL A 5 -4.45 8.18 16.38
C VAL A 5 -5.28 9.40 16.72
N LYS A 6 -5.71 10.18 15.72
CA LYS A 6 -6.56 11.36 15.94
C LYS A 6 -8.01 10.96 16.20
N GLU A 7 -8.49 9.95 15.49
CA GLU A 7 -9.86 9.44 15.58
C GLU A 7 -9.83 7.91 15.65
N ASP A 8 -10.16 7.31 16.80
CA ASP A 8 -10.16 5.85 16.93
C ASP A 8 -11.30 5.26 16.08
N PRO A 9 -11.04 4.39 15.09
CA PRO A 9 -12.07 3.82 14.23
C PRO A 9 -13.18 3.09 15.01
N ILE A 10 -12.91 2.60 16.23
CA ILE A 10 -13.94 1.95 17.06
C ILE A 10 -15.04 2.93 17.51
N SER A 11 -14.73 4.21 17.58
CA SER A 11 -15.68 5.25 17.99
C SER A 11 -16.58 5.71 16.85
N VAL A 12 -16.25 5.34 15.61
CA VAL A 12 -16.99 5.72 14.40
C VAL A 12 -18.09 4.70 14.12
N SER A 13 -19.29 5.20 13.85
CA SER A 13 -20.47 4.36 13.63
C SER A 13 -20.35 3.52 12.35
N ALA A 14 -21.00 2.35 12.33
CA ALA A 14 -21.05 1.51 11.14
C ALA A 14 -21.74 2.21 9.95
N SER A 15 -22.74 3.06 10.22
CA SER A 15 -23.41 3.86 9.18
C SER A 15 -22.46 4.85 8.53
N GLU A 16 -21.66 5.57 9.32
CA GLU A 16 -20.70 6.54 8.77
C GLU A 16 -19.57 5.86 7.98
N LYS A 17 -19.12 4.67 8.44
CA LYS A 17 -18.20 3.83 7.67
C LYS A 17 -18.81 3.31 6.37
N LEU A 18 -20.12 3.07 6.34
CA LEU A 18 -20.83 2.69 5.12
C LEU A 18 -20.99 3.89 4.18
N ASP A 19 -21.26 5.08 4.70
CA ASP A 19 -21.44 6.30 3.90
C ASP A 19 -20.22 6.57 3.01
N ILE A 20 -19.00 6.49 3.56
CA ILE A 20 -17.78 6.64 2.75
C ILE A 20 -17.65 5.55 1.67
N VAL A 21 -18.02 4.30 1.95
CA VAL A 21 -17.98 3.22 0.96
C VAL A 21 -18.95 3.50 -0.18
N MET A 22 -20.14 4.03 0.12
CA MET A 22 -21.15 4.42 -0.87
C MET A 22 -20.73 5.65 -1.67
N GLU A 23 -20.08 6.63 -1.04
CA GLU A 23 -19.51 7.80 -1.73
C GLU A 23 -18.41 7.39 -2.72
N LEU A 24 -17.51 6.49 -2.31
CA LEU A 24 -16.47 5.93 -3.18
C LEU A 24 -17.05 5.09 -4.32
N ASP A 25 -18.13 4.32 -4.06
CA ASP A 25 -18.83 3.56 -5.10
C ASP A 25 -19.42 4.48 -6.17
N GLU A 26 -20.12 5.53 -5.75
CA GLU A 26 -20.75 6.47 -6.67
C GLU A 26 -19.71 7.28 -7.45
N ALA A 27 -18.65 7.73 -6.78
CA ALA A 27 -17.57 8.50 -7.41
C ALA A 27 -16.80 7.74 -8.51
N GLN A 28 -16.87 6.40 -8.55
CA GLN A 28 -16.28 5.61 -9.63
C GLN A 28 -17.11 5.64 -10.92
N LYS A 29 -18.41 5.97 -10.87
CA LYS A 29 -19.35 5.90 -12.00
C LYS A 29 -19.26 7.14 -12.89
N VAL A 30 -18.05 7.42 -13.37
CA VAL A 30 -17.75 8.63 -14.16
C VAL A 30 -18.13 8.52 -15.65
N ASP A 31 -18.40 7.31 -16.15
CA ASP A 31 -18.73 7.01 -17.55
C ASP A 31 -19.57 5.72 -17.64
N ASP A 32 -20.45 5.61 -18.64
CA ASP A 32 -21.30 4.42 -18.88
C ASP A 32 -20.49 3.14 -19.15
N LYS A 33 -19.21 3.27 -19.54
CA LYS A 33 -18.28 2.15 -19.70
C LYS A 33 -17.81 1.56 -18.37
N VAL A 34 -18.03 2.23 -17.24
CA VAL A 34 -17.79 1.66 -15.91
C VAL A 34 -18.90 0.67 -15.60
N VAL A 35 -18.64 -0.62 -15.85
CA VAL A 35 -19.65 -1.68 -15.75
C VAL A 35 -19.71 -2.36 -14.39
N ASN A 36 -18.68 -2.18 -13.56
CA ASN A 36 -18.65 -2.65 -12.17
C ASN A 36 -17.73 -1.77 -11.32
N THR A 37 -18.08 -1.63 -10.06
CA THR A 37 -17.32 -0.90 -9.05
C THR A 37 -17.07 -1.82 -7.86
N ASN A 38 -15.97 -1.58 -7.14
CA ASN A 38 -15.71 -2.22 -5.86
C ASN A 38 -15.08 -1.18 -4.93
N SER A 39 -15.72 -0.97 -3.78
CA SER A 39 -15.28 -0.02 -2.76
C SER A 39 -15.12 -0.78 -1.45
N VAL A 40 -13.95 -0.66 -0.84
CA VAL A 40 -13.62 -1.36 0.41
C VAL A 40 -13.19 -0.34 1.45
N TYR A 41 -13.80 -0.44 2.62
CA TYR A 41 -13.28 0.11 3.86
C TYR A 41 -12.91 -1.03 4.79
N SER A 42 -11.75 -0.94 5.42
CA SER A 42 -11.33 -1.86 6.46
C SER A 42 -10.54 -1.11 7.54
N ASP A 43 -10.91 -1.33 8.80
CA ASP A 43 -10.10 -0.92 9.94
C ASP A 43 -9.83 -2.11 10.86
N GLY A 44 -8.80 -1.99 11.68
CA GLY A 44 -8.51 -2.98 12.69
C GLY A 44 -7.59 -2.45 13.77
N LYS A 45 -7.88 -2.86 15.01
CA LYS A 45 -7.00 -2.70 16.15
C LYS A 45 -6.45 -4.06 16.57
N ARG A 46 -5.13 -4.16 16.65
CA ARG A 46 -4.41 -5.34 17.13
C ARG A 46 -3.68 -4.99 18.41
N VAL A 47 -3.76 -5.85 19.40
CA VAL A 47 -3.04 -5.72 20.67
C VAL A 47 -2.05 -6.86 20.75
N TYR A 48 -0.79 -6.52 20.96
CA TYR A 48 0.33 -7.45 21.00
C TYR A 48 0.87 -7.54 22.44
N HIS A 49 1.21 -8.76 22.83
CA HIS A 49 1.91 -9.06 24.08
C HIS A 49 3.05 -10.03 23.76
N LEU A 50 4.28 -9.61 24.00
CA LEU A 50 5.47 -10.43 23.80
C LEU A 50 6.13 -10.72 25.14
N VAL A 51 6.32 -12.00 25.43
CA VAL A 51 7.07 -12.48 26.59
C VAL A 51 8.01 -13.61 26.15
N ASN A 52 9.30 -13.50 26.45
CA ASN A 52 10.29 -14.53 26.09
C ASN A 52 11.22 -14.89 27.25
N THR A 53 12.03 -15.94 27.07
CA THR A 53 12.97 -16.46 28.09
C THR A 53 14.19 -15.57 28.33
N LEU A 54 14.46 -14.62 27.44
CA LEU A 54 15.51 -13.61 27.61
C LEU A 54 15.06 -12.44 28.51
N GLY A 55 13.82 -12.47 28.99
CA GLY A 55 13.27 -11.48 29.90
C GLY A 55 12.50 -10.34 29.23
N THR A 56 12.34 -10.37 27.90
CA THR A 56 11.50 -9.40 27.18
C THR A 56 10.07 -9.50 27.67
N ARG A 57 9.46 -8.35 27.97
CA ARG A 57 8.05 -8.19 28.33
C ARG A 57 7.52 -6.91 27.70
N LEU A 58 7.00 -7.03 26.49
CA LEU A 58 6.48 -5.89 25.73
C LEU A 58 4.97 -6.02 25.54
N ALA A 59 4.31 -4.88 25.48
CA ALA A 59 2.92 -4.77 25.09
C ALA A 59 2.74 -3.50 24.26
N TRP A 60 2.13 -3.62 23.10
CA TRP A 60 1.80 -2.49 22.23
C TRP A 60 0.50 -2.78 21.49
N ASP A 61 -0.01 -1.76 20.81
CA ASP A 61 -1.16 -1.90 19.95
C ASP A 61 -0.97 -1.11 18.67
N GLU A 62 -1.59 -1.64 17.62
CA GLU A 62 -1.53 -1.12 16.28
C GLU A 62 -2.94 -0.93 15.75
N ILE A 63 -3.19 0.24 15.16
CA ILE A 63 -4.40 0.58 14.44
C ILE A 63 -4.02 0.78 12.98
N ARG A 64 -4.80 0.16 12.09
CA ARG A 64 -4.70 0.29 10.64
C ARG A 64 -6.05 0.61 10.06
N THR A 65 -6.05 1.52 9.09
CA THR A 65 -7.23 1.86 8.28
C THR A 65 -6.83 1.75 6.81
N ILE A 66 -7.70 1.18 5.99
CA ILE A 66 -7.51 0.94 4.57
C ILE A 66 -8.79 1.32 3.83
N LEU A 67 -8.62 2.08 2.75
CA LEU A 67 -9.59 2.31 1.71
C LEU A 67 -9.06 1.77 0.38
N MET A 68 -9.92 1.14 -0.39
CA MET A 68 -9.61 0.68 -1.74
C MET A 68 -10.79 0.94 -2.66
N VAL A 69 -10.48 1.34 -3.89
CA VAL A 69 -11.43 1.44 -5.00
C VAL A 69 -10.90 0.64 -6.19
N GLN A 70 -11.79 0.01 -6.94
CA GLN A 70 -11.44 -0.78 -8.11
C GLN A 70 -12.57 -0.73 -9.15
N PRO A 71 -12.54 0.26 -10.06
CA PRO A 71 -13.46 0.33 -11.18
C PRO A 71 -13.07 -0.67 -12.26
N VAL A 72 -14.08 -1.34 -12.82
CA VAL A 72 -13.96 -2.22 -13.99
C VAL A 72 -14.67 -1.55 -15.15
N VAL A 73 -13.93 -1.36 -16.24
CA VAL A 73 -14.42 -0.70 -17.45
C VAL A 73 -14.47 -1.68 -18.62
N ARG A 74 -15.42 -1.46 -19.53
CA ARG A 74 -15.60 -2.32 -20.70
C ARG A 74 -15.96 -1.51 -21.94
N ASP A 75 -15.33 -1.85 -23.06
CA ASP A 75 -15.81 -1.54 -24.40
C ASP A 75 -16.28 -2.82 -25.12
N GLU A 76 -16.59 -2.74 -26.42
CA GLU A 76 -17.13 -3.86 -27.20
C GLU A 76 -16.33 -5.17 -27.08
N SER A 77 -15.01 -5.10 -26.92
CA SER A 77 -14.14 -6.29 -26.93
C SER A 77 -13.13 -6.35 -25.79
N THR A 78 -12.94 -5.25 -25.05
CA THR A 78 -11.89 -5.10 -24.05
C THR A 78 -12.52 -4.85 -22.69
N VAL A 79 -11.99 -5.54 -21.68
CA VAL A 79 -12.28 -5.28 -20.27
C VAL A 79 -10.98 -4.90 -19.60
N GLN A 80 -10.99 -3.78 -18.88
CA GLN A 80 -9.86 -3.31 -18.09
C GLN A 80 -10.32 -2.95 -16.69
N TYR A 81 -9.38 -2.81 -15.78
CA TYR A 81 -9.61 -2.25 -14.47
C TYR A 81 -8.35 -1.51 -14.02
N ASP A 82 -8.54 -0.62 -13.08
CA ASP A 82 -7.46 -0.07 -12.27
C ASP A 82 -7.86 -0.19 -10.80
N TYR A 83 -6.95 0.11 -9.88
CA TYR A 83 -7.25 0.18 -8.47
C TYR A 83 -6.42 1.25 -7.79
N ALA A 84 -6.96 1.81 -6.71
CA ALA A 84 -6.22 2.73 -5.86
C ALA A 84 -6.44 2.35 -4.40
N ILE A 85 -5.37 2.42 -3.61
CA ILE A 85 -5.37 2.10 -2.19
C ILE A 85 -4.89 3.32 -1.42
N ARG A 86 -5.55 3.60 -0.30
CA ARG A 86 -5.07 4.50 0.76
C ARG A 86 -5.05 3.71 2.05
N SER A 87 -3.88 3.54 2.63
CA SER A 87 -3.69 2.76 3.84
C SER A 87 -2.65 3.40 4.75
N GLY A 88 -2.70 3.08 6.04
CA GLY A 88 -1.70 3.57 6.98
C GLY A 88 -1.90 3.10 8.41
N SER A 89 -0.84 3.30 9.19
CA SER A 89 -0.84 3.33 10.66
C SER A 89 -1.54 4.57 11.20
N LYS A 90 -2.80 4.77 10.79
CA LYS A 90 -3.67 5.90 11.14
C LYS A 90 -5.05 5.40 11.57
N GLY A 91 -5.75 6.21 12.36
CA GLY A 91 -7.15 5.97 12.70
C GLY A 91 -8.10 6.36 11.56
N TYR A 92 -9.33 6.73 11.90
CA TYR A 92 -10.33 7.16 10.91
C TYR A 92 -9.99 8.51 10.27
N GLU A 93 -9.03 9.26 10.82
CA GLU A 93 -8.52 10.47 10.18
C GLU A 93 -7.98 10.24 8.76
N LEU A 94 -7.55 9.02 8.42
CA LEU A 94 -7.16 8.67 7.06
C LEU A 94 -8.32 8.87 6.08
N VAL A 95 -9.54 8.52 6.50
CA VAL A 95 -10.75 8.71 5.70
C VAL A 95 -11.07 10.20 5.56
N ARG A 96 -10.92 10.97 6.65
CA ARG A 96 -11.16 12.43 6.66
C ARG A 96 -10.20 13.20 5.75
N GLU A 97 -9.02 12.64 5.48
CA GLU A 97 -7.98 13.25 4.63
C GLU A 97 -8.22 13.00 3.12
N ILE A 98 -9.24 12.20 2.76
CA ILE A 98 -9.53 11.82 1.38
C ILE A 98 -10.74 12.59 0.84
N ASP A 99 -10.61 13.08 -0.39
CA ASP A 99 -11.73 13.48 -1.23
C ASP A 99 -12.17 12.24 -2.05
N PRO A 100 -13.37 11.68 -1.81
CA PRO A 100 -13.85 10.48 -2.50
C PRO A 100 -13.98 10.69 -4.01
N VAL A 101 -14.38 11.89 -4.45
CA VAL A 101 -14.57 12.20 -5.88
C VAL A 101 -13.23 12.22 -6.59
N ASP A 102 -12.23 12.88 -6.01
CA ASP A 102 -10.88 12.91 -6.57
C ASP A 102 -10.23 11.51 -6.56
N PHE A 103 -10.23 10.84 -5.40
CA PHE A 103 -9.57 9.55 -5.23
C PHE A 103 -10.17 8.45 -6.12
N ALA A 104 -11.49 8.29 -6.08
CA ALA A 104 -12.17 7.23 -6.80
C ALA A 104 -12.38 7.58 -8.29
N GLY A 105 -12.71 8.84 -8.58
CA GLY A 105 -12.88 9.33 -9.94
C GLY A 105 -11.57 9.29 -10.72
N THR A 106 -10.44 9.66 -10.11
CA THR A 106 -9.12 9.56 -10.78
C THR A 106 -8.78 8.10 -11.14
N CYS A 107 -9.05 7.17 -10.24
CA CYS A 107 -8.87 5.73 -10.51
C CYS A 107 -9.76 5.25 -11.67
N ALA A 108 -11.02 5.68 -11.72
CA ALA A 108 -11.94 5.33 -12.80
C ALA A 108 -11.50 5.91 -14.16
N HIS A 109 -11.06 7.17 -14.20
CA HIS A 109 -10.50 7.77 -15.40
C HIS A 109 -9.22 7.05 -15.88
N SER A 110 -8.38 6.58 -14.96
CA SER A 110 -7.20 5.78 -15.29
C SER A 110 -7.60 4.44 -15.93
N ALA A 111 -8.56 3.72 -15.34
CA ALA A 111 -9.11 2.49 -15.91
C ALA A 111 -9.68 2.72 -17.32
N LEU A 112 -10.42 3.81 -17.55
CA LEU A 112 -10.96 4.16 -18.87
C LEU A 112 -9.85 4.36 -19.91
N LYS A 113 -8.75 5.03 -19.55
CA LYS A 113 -7.60 5.21 -20.45
C LYS A 113 -6.95 3.89 -20.85
N LEU A 114 -7.02 2.85 -20.01
CA LEU A 114 -6.48 1.53 -20.34
C LEU A 114 -7.24 0.84 -21.48
N LEU A 115 -8.49 1.22 -21.77
CA LEU A 115 -9.22 0.72 -22.94
C LEU A 115 -8.56 1.15 -24.26
N GLU A 116 -7.91 2.31 -24.26
CA GLU A 116 -7.23 2.89 -25.42
C GLU A 116 -5.73 2.56 -25.47
N ALA A 117 -5.22 1.83 -24.47
CA ALA A 117 -3.79 1.59 -24.34
C ALA A 117 -3.28 0.59 -25.39
N GLU A 118 -2.25 1.00 -26.13
CA GLU A 118 -1.54 0.13 -27.06
C GLU A 118 -0.44 -0.68 -26.37
N LYS A 119 -0.01 -1.77 -27.00
CA LYS A 119 1.10 -2.58 -26.49
C LYS A 119 2.40 -1.76 -26.49
N PRO A 120 3.18 -1.76 -25.40
CA PRO A 120 4.44 -1.03 -25.37
C PRO A 120 5.48 -1.66 -26.31
N PRO A 121 6.46 -0.89 -26.81
CA PRO A 121 7.55 -1.41 -27.62
C PRO A 121 8.41 -2.42 -26.85
N SER A 122 8.96 -3.39 -27.56
CA SER A 122 9.86 -4.41 -26.98
C SER A 122 11.33 -4.03 -27.13
N GLY A 123 12.15 -4.36 -26.13
CA GLY A 123 13.61 -4.20 -26.18
C GLY A 123 14.19 -3.44 -24.99
N LYS A 124 15.48 -3.07 -25.09
CA LYS A 124 16.15 -2.25 -24.08
C LYS A 124 15.79 -0.79 -24.31
N LEU A 125 15.07 -0.20 -23.37
CA LEU A 125 14.56 1.16 -23.44
C LEU A 125 15.02 1.94 -22.22
N LYS A 126 15.15 3.27 -22.36
CA LYS A 126 15.26 4.15 -21.22
C LYS A 126 13.84 4.39 -20.70
N VAL A 127 13.63 4.14 -19.41
CA VAL A 127 12.32 4.28 -18.77
C VAL A 127 12.41 5.39 -17.73
N ILE A 128 11.45 6.30 -17.76
CA ILE A 128 11.17 7.23 -16.65
C ILE A 128 10.02 6.58 -15.88
N MET A 129 10.21 6.37 -14.59
CA MET A 129 9.25 5.69 -13.73
C MET A 129 8.68 6.66 -12.72
N ASP A 130 7.41 6.45 -12.38
CA ASP A 130 6.79 7.05 -11.21
C ASP A 130 7.53 6.62 -9.93
N GLY A 131 7.51 7.49 -8.91
CA GLY A 131 8.23 7.26 -7.66
C GLY A 131 7.75 6.01 -6.90
N ASP A 132 6.44 5.76 -6.87
CA ASP A 132 5.87 4.61 -6.17
C ASP A 132 6.23 3.30 -6.89
N VAL A 133 6.17 3.32 -8.24
CA VAL A 133 6.59 2.18 -9.07
C VAL A 133 8.09 1.92 -8.93
N ALA A 134 8.91 2.97 -8.87
CA ALA A 134 10.35 2.83 -8.63
C ALA A 134 10.64 2.23 -7.24
N GLY A 135 9.88 2.64 -6.22
CA GLY A 135 9.95 2.07 -4.87
C GLY A 135 9.59 0.58 -4.83
N LEU A 136 8.52 0.18 -5.52
CA LEU A 136 8.14 -1.22 -5.66
C LEU A 136 9.25 -2.05 -6.32
N ILE A 137 9.81 -1.57 -7.44
CA ILE A 137 10.91 -2.28 -8.11
C ILE A 137 12.14 -2.39 -7.19
N ALA A 138 12.46 -1.33 -6.43
CA ALA A 138 13.55 -1.37 -5.46
C ALA A 138 13.29 -2.42 -4.36
N HIS A 139 12.05 -2.53 -3.88
CA HIS A 139 11.63 -3.56 -2.93
C HIS A 139 11.82 -4.98 -3.49
N GLU A 140 11.34 -5.25 -4.70
CA GLU A 140 11.45 -6.59 -5.30
C GLU A 140 12.90 -6.99 -5.60
N VAL A 141 13.69 -6.05 -6.14
CA VAL A 141 15.05 -6.34 -6.59
C VAL A 141 16.03 -6.39 -5.42
N CYS A 142 15.96 -5.43 -4.51
CA CYS A 142 16.93 -5.27 -3.43
C CYS A 142 16.35 -5.55 -2.04
N GLY A 143 15.06 -5.31 -1.82
CA GLY A 143 14.40 -5.55 -0.53
C GLY A 143 14.46 -7.02 -0.14
N HIS A 144 13.76 -7.90 -0.86
CA HIS A 144 13.78 -9.35 -0.60
C HIS A 144 15.20 -9.94 -0.68
N ALA A 145 16.00 -9.49 -1.65
CA ALA A 145 17.39 -9.95 -1.77
C ALA A 145 18.25 -9.59 -0.53
N SER A 146 17.88 -8.56 0.23
CA SER A 146 18.57 -8.15 1.44
C SER A 146 18.10 -8.85 2.71
N GLU A 147 17.04 -9.66 2.63
CA GLU A 147 16.55 -10.44 3.76
C GLU A 147 17.60 -11.44 4.23
N ALA A 148 17.82 -11.47 5.55
CA ALA A 148 18.94 -12.18 6.14
C ALA A 148 18.92 -13.69 5.85
N ASP A 149 17.73 -14.29 5.74
CA ASP A 149 17.63 -15.72 5.50
C ASP A 149 17.94 -16.08 4.04
N GLU A 150 17.64 -15.22 3.07
CA GLU A 150 18.09 -15.36 1.68
C GLU A 150 19.62 -15.25 1.56
N VAL A 151 20.24 -14.38 2.36
CA VAL A 151 21.70 -14.22 2.41
C VAL A 151 22.39 -15.40 3.11
N VAL A 152 21.90 -15.81 4.29
CA VAL A 152 22.47 -16.92 5.07
C VAL A 152 22.35 -18.25 4.35
N LYS A 153 21.27 -18.46 3.59
CA LYS A 153 21.05 -19.67 2.77
C LYS A 153 21.73 -19.59 1.39
N GLU A 154 22.51 -18.53 1.12
CA GLU A 154 23.23 -18.30 -0.14
C GLU A 154 22.32 -18.30 -1.39
N ARG A 155 21.07 -17.84 -1.24
CA ARG A 155 20.09 -17.74 -2.34
C ARG A 155 20.00 -16.34 -2.93
N SER A 156 20.48 -15.33 -2.20
CA SER A 156 20.52 -13.96 -2.67
C SER A 156 21.78 -13.66 -3.48
N PHE A 157 21.64 -12.84 -4.52
CA PHE A 157 22.79 -12.24 -5.23
C PHE A 157 23.57 -11.24 -4.37
N LEU A 158 23.05 -10.84 -3.21
CA LEU A 158 23.71 -9.98 -2.22
C LEU A 158 24.62 -10.75 -1.25
N THR A 159 24.70 -12.07 -1.36
CA THR A 159 25.60 -12.90 -0.53
C THR A 159 27.06 -12.44 -0.69
N GLY A 160 27.67 -12.03 0.43
CA GLY A 160 29.05 -11.52 0.44
C GLY A 160 29.26 -10.17 -0.24
N MET A 161 28.20 -9.38 -0.42
CA MET A 161 28.25 -8.05 -1.07
C MET A 161 28.36 -6.88 -0.08
N VAL A 162 28.39 -7.12 1.23
CA VAL A 162 28.64 -6.08 2.24
C VAL A 162 29.97 -5.37 1.95
N GLY A 163 29.92 -4.04 1.88
CA GLY A 163 31.07 -3.19 1.54
C GLY A 163 31.40 -3.10 0.05
N LYS A 164 30.63 -3.74 -0.83
CA LYS A 164 30.80 -3.67 -2.29
C LYS A 164 29.71 -2.81 -2.92
N LYS A 165 30.04 -2.16 -4.04
CA LYS A 165 29.08 -1.38 -4.82
C LYS A 165 28.16 -2.31 -5.62
N ILE A 166 26.86 -2.22 -5.38
CA ILE A 166 25.82 -3.02 -6.04
C ILE A 166 24.85 -2.19 -6.89
N ALA A 167 24.87 -0.85 -6.75
CA ALA A 167 23.99 0.07 -7.45
C ALA A 167 24.74 1.36 -7.83
N SER A 168 24.05 2.27 -8.53
CA SER A 168 24.53 3.62 -8.83
C SER A 168 24.79 4.42 -7.54
N ASP A 169 25.75 5.36 -7.57
CA ASP A 169 26.02 6.26 -6.42
C ASP A 169 24.85 7.22 -6.13
N MET A 170 23.90 7.33 -7.06
CA MET A 170 22.67 8.12 -6.88
C MET A 170 21.60 7.38 -6.08
N VAL A 171 21.80 6.10 -5.75
CA VAL A 171 20.80 5.27 -5.08
C VAL A 171 21.20 5.05 -3.62
N THR A 172 20.28 5.38 -2.72
CA THR A 172 20.33 4.99 -1.31
C THR A 172 18.99 4.37 -0.97
N MET A 173 19.01 3.15 -0.42
CA MET A 173 17.82 2.43 0.00
C MET A 173 17.89 2.18 1.49
N ILE A 174 16.80 2.43 2.19
CA ILE A 174 16.69 2.33 3.65
C ILE A 174 15.41 1.56 3.94
N ASP A 175 15.51 0.57 4.82
CA ASP A 175 14.35 -0.05 5.48
C ASP A 175 14.16 0.64 6.83
N ASP A 176 12.99 1.26 7.04
CA ASP A 176 12.69 2.05 8.24
C ASP A 176 11.25 1.81 8.71
N GLY A 177 11.10 0.85 9.63
CA GLY A 177 9.84 0.56 10.29
C GLY A 177 9.38 1.62 11.30
N THR A 178 10.18 2.66 11.58
CA THR A 178 9.90 3.62 12.65
C THR A 178 9.08 4.83 12.21
N LEU A 179 8.87 5.00 10.89
CA LEU A 179 8.14 6.13 10.33
C LEU A 179 6.67 6.19 10.78
N GLU A 180 6.24 7.35 11.28
CA GLU A 180 4.85 7.58 11.70
C GLU A 180 3.91 7.74 10.50
N GLY A 181 2.84 6.94 10.45
CA GLY A 181 1.77 7.06 9.45
C GLY A 181 1.73 5.97 8.37
N PRO A 182 2.83 5.57 7.72
CA PRO A 182 2.82 4.50 6.71
C PRO A 182 2.27 3.17 7.22
N GLN A 183 1.79 2.35 6.29
CA GLN A 183 1.23 1.03 6.58
C GLN A 183 2.25 0.07 7.23
N GLY A 184 3.52 0.16 6.82
CA GLY A 184 4.63 -0.69 7.27
C GLY A 184 5.22 -0.34 8.63
N ARG A 185 4.69 0.67 9.34
CA ARG A 185 5.21 1.08 10.65
C ARG A 185 5.15 -0.03 11.69
N ILE A 186 6.26 -0.39 12.30
CA ILE A 186 6.32 -1.37 13.38
C ILE A 186 7.15 -0.83 14.56
N PRO A 187 6.56 -0.69 15.78
CA PRO A 187 7.32 -0.32 16.99
C PRO A 187 8.48 -1.26 17.29
N PHE A 188 8.18 -2.54 17.14
CA PHE A 188 8.92 -3.72 17.51
C PHE A 188 8.56 -4.75 16.44
N ASP A 189 9.49 -5.63 16.10
CA ASP A 189 9.14 -6.79 15.28
C ASP A 189 8.47 -7.86 16.16
N SER A 190 8.31 -9.07 15.62
CA SER A 190 7.69 -10.17 16.37
C SER A 190 8.61 -10.79 17.43
N GLU A 191 9.89 -10.42 17.47
CA GLU A 191 10.91 -10.88 18.42
C GLU A 191 11.20 -9.86 19.54
N GLY A 192 10.76 -8.60 19.39
CA GLY A 192 10.70 -7.57 20.42
C GLY A 192 11.59 -6.37 20.16
#